data_AF-A0A434VPI9-F1
#
_entry.id   AF-A0A434VPI9-F1
#
_cell.length_a   1.000
_cell.length_b   1.000
_cell.length_c   1.000
_cell.angle_alpha   90.00
_cell.angle_beta   90.00
_cell.angle_gamma   90.00
#
_symmetry.space_group_name_H-M   'P 1'
#
loop_
_entity.id
_entity.type
_entity.pdbx_description
1 polymer ?
#
loop_
_entity_poly.entity_id
_entity_poly.type
_entity_poly.pdbx_seq_one_letter_code
_entity_poly.pdbx_strand_id
1 'polypeptide(L)'
;MTPHIEAGRGDYAGTVLLPGDPERAQWMAETFLEAPRCVNRRRGALGFTGRYRGKPVSIHATGIGVSSFLIYAHELLDYHGVKTLIRTGTCGALT
;
A
#
# COMPACT_ATOMS: atom_id res chain seq x y z
N MET A 1 -11.28 9.36 -2.72
CA MET A 1 -11.59 8.33 -3.71
C MET A 1 -11.04 8.71 -5.07
N THR A 2 -10.35 7.77 -5.70
CA THR A 2 -9.77 7.84 -7.05
C THR A 2 -10.23 6.61 -7.86
N PRO A 3 -9.93 6.52 -9.17
CA PRO A 3 -10.32 5.37 -9.98
C PRO A 3 -9.73 4.01 -9.53
N HIS A 4 -8.63 3.99 -8.77
CA HIS A 4 -7.97 2.74 -8.33
C HIS A 4 -7.89 2.58 -6.80
N ILE A 5 -8.11 3.65 -6.03
CA ILE A 5 -8.14 3.62 -4.57
C ILE A 5 -9.49 4.15 -4.05
N GLU A 6 -10.25 3.28 -3.39
CA GLU A 6 -11.57 3.62 -2.86
C GLU A 6 -11.53 4.39 -1.52
N ALA A 7 -10.37 4.47 -0.89
CA ALA A 7 -10.17 5.13 0.39
C ALA A 7 -10.52 6.63 0.35
N GLY A 8 -10.89 7.17 1.51
CA GLY A 8 -11.03 8.60 1.78
C GLY A 8 -9.68 9.29 2.00
N ARG A 9 -9.73 10.63 2.11
CA ARG A 9 -8.57 11.40 2.60
C ARG A 9 -8.37 11.11 4.09
N GLY A 10 -7.12 10.94 4.51
CA GLY A 10 -6.78 10.57 5.90
C GLY A 10 -6.81 9.07 6.21
N ASP A 11 -7.26 8.22 5.28
CA ASP A 11 -7.25 6.77 5.47
C ASP A 11 -5.86 6.15 5.36
N TYR A 12 -4.93 6.80 4.66
CA TYR A 12 -3.53 6.39 4.55
C TYR A 12 -2.65 7.15 5.54
N ALA A 13 -1.69 6.44 6.12
CA ALA A 13 -0.60 7.04 6.89
C ALA A 13 0.38 7.79 5.96
N GLY A 14 1.22 8.65 6.55
CA GLY A 14 2.26 9.37 5.80
C GLY A 14 3.32 8.46 5.16
N THR A 15 3.46 7.23 5.65
CA THR A 15 4.38 6.22 5.12
C THR A 15 3.60 4.98 4.65
N VAL A 16 3.86 4.55 3.42
CA VAL A 16 3.22 3.37 2.82
C VAL A 16 4.28 2.37 2.31
N LEU A 17 4.14 1.11 2.72
CA LEU A 17 4.89 -0.01 2.16
C LEU A 17 4.18 -0.56 0.92
N LEU A 18 4.91 -0.84 -0.14
CA LEU A 18 4.36 -1.14 -1.47
C LEU A 18 4.78 -2.52 -1.99
N PRO A 19 4.20 -3.62 -1.47
CA PRO A 19 4.33 -4.91 -2.12
C PRO A 19 3.65 -4.92 -3.50
N GLY A 20 4.17 -5.70 -4.44
CA GLY A 20 3.48 -5.90 -5.73
C GLY A 20 2.26 -6.82 -5.66
N ASP A 21 2.23 -7.68 -4.66
CA ASP A 21 1.26 -8.77 -4.53
C ASP A 21 0.23 -8.40 -3.43
N PRO A 22 -1.08 -8.42 -3.73
CA PRO A 22 -2.14 -8.19 -2.75
C PRO A 22 -2.15 -9.17 -1.57
N GLU A 23 -1.86 -10.45 -1.80
CA GLU A 23 -1.85 -11.45 -0.73
C GLU A 23 -0.69 -11.19 0.23
N ARG A 24 0.47 -10.77 -0.28
CA ARG A 24 1.57 -10.28 0.55
C ARG A 24 1.19 -9.01 1.32
N ALA A 25 0.41 -8.09 0.73
CA ALA A 25 -0.05 -6.91 1.45
C ALA A 25 -0.94 -7.28 2.65
N GLN A 26 -1.86 -8.24 2.44
CA GLN A 26 -2.71 -8.78 3.50
C GLN A 26 -1.89 -9.49 4.58
N TRP A 27 -1.01 -10.41 4.19
CA TRP A 27 -0.12 -11.11 5.13
C TRP A 27 0.72 -10.14 5.96
N MET A 28 1.31 -9.11 5.34
CA MET A 28 2.08 -8.10 6.07
C MET A 28 1.19 -7.32 7.06
N ALA A 29 -0.03 -6.98 6.67
CA ALA A 29 -0.95 -6.25 7.54
C ALA A 29 -1.36 -7.08 8.77
N GLU A 30 -1.73 -8.35 8.56
CA GLU A 30 -2.12 -9.28 9.63
C GLU A 30 -0.96 -9.66 10.54
N THR A 31 0.25 -9.76 9.99
CA THR A 31 1.43 -10.19 10.75
C THR A 31 2.07 -9.06 11.56
N PHE A 32 2.14 -7.86 10.99
CA PHE A 32 2.97 -6.78 11.56
C PHE A 32 2.19 -5.59 12.11
N LEU A 33 0.97 -5.31 11.62
CA LEU A 33 0.24 -4.14 12.08
C LEU A 33 -0.64 -4.48 13.29
N GLU A 34 -0.65 -3.59 14.26
CA GLU A 34 -1.67 -3.50 15.29
C GLU A 34 -2.94 -2.88 14.70
N ALA A 35 -4.09 -3.52 14.94
CA ALA A 35 -5.41 -3.09 14.46
C ALA A 35 -5.45 -2.75 12.95
N PRO A 36 -5.07 -3.67 12.06
CA PRO A 36 -5.09 -3.42 10.63
C PRO A 36 -6.52 -3.20 10.14
N ARG A 37 -6.75 -2.07 9.46
CA ARG A 37 -8.00 -1.77 8.76
C ARG A 37 -7.76 -1.81 7.26
N CYS A 38 -8.53 -2.62 6.55
CA CYS A 38 -8.50 -2.62 5.09
C CYS A 38 -9.20 -1.35 4.57
N VAL A 39 -8.45 -0.54 3.83
CA VAL A 39 -8.89 0.76 3.28
C VAL A 39 -9.09 0.73 1.76
N ASN A 40 -8.59 -0.30 1.08
CA ASN A 40 -8.82 -0.49 -0.35
C ASN A 40 -8.97 -1.97 -0.71
N ARG A 41 -9.98 -2.30 -1.50
CA ARG A 41 -10.17 -3.60 -2.16
C ARG A 41 -10.39 -3.47 -3.67
N ARG A 42 -10.49 -2.24 -4.17
CA ARG A 42 -10.76 -1.96 -5.59
C ARG A 42 -9.76 -2.69 -6.50
N ARG A 43 -10.29 -3.41 -7.50
CA ARG A 43 -9.51 -4.22 -8.47
C ARG A 43 -8.61 -5.29 -7.82
N GLY A 44 -8.85 -5.66 -6.57
CA GLY A 44 -7.99 -6.57 -5.82
C GLY A 44 -6.67 -5.95 -5.35
N ALA A 45 -6.46 -4.64 -5.48
CA ALA A 45 -5.26 -3.96 -4.99
C ALA A 45 -5.40 -3.66 -3.49
N LEU A 46 -5.21 -4.70 -2.66
CA LEU A 46 -5.45 -4.61 -1.23
C LEU A 46 -4.58 -3.52 -0.57
N GLY A 47 -5.24 -2.65 0.19
CA GLY A 47 -4.63 -1.59 0.97
C GLY A 47 -5.07 -1.65 2.43
N PHE A 48 -4.13 -1.45 3.35
CA PHE A 48 -4.35 -1.51 4.78
C PHE A 48 -3.67 -0.35 5.49
N THR A 49 -4.26 0.10 6.59
CA THR A 49 -3.66 1.06 7.53
C THR A 49 -3.81 0.53 8.94
N GLY A 50 -2.74 0.60 9.71
CA GLY A 50 -2.71 0.19 11.12
C GLY A 50 -1.57 0.89 11.84
N ARG A 51 -1.10 0.32 12.96
CA ARG A 51 0.05 0.85 13.70
C ARG A 51 1.17 -0.18 13.75
N TYR A 52 2.41 0.27 13.60
CA TYR A 52 3.60 -0.54 13.86
C TYR A 52 4.40 0.14 14.96
N ARG A 53 4.55 -0.50 16.13
CA ARG A 53 5.24 0.06 17.30
C ARG A 53 4.69 1.45 17.66
N GLY A 54 3.37 1.56 17.71
CA GLY A 54 2.66 2.81 18.01
C GLY A 54 2.62 3.86 16.89
N LYS A 55 3.34 3.69 15.76
CA LYS A 55 3.35 4.64 14.64
C LYS A 55 2.38 4.23 13.54
N PRO A 56 1.59 5.16 12.95
CA PRO A 56 0.70 4.83 11.84
C PRO A 56 1.52 4.47 10.60
N VAL A 57 1.20 3.32 10.00
CA VAL A 57 1.82 2.82 8.77
C VAL A 57 0.74 2.19 7.89
N SER A 58 0.87 2.39 6.59
CA SER A 58 0.00 1.74 5.61
C SER A 58 0.78 0.77 4.73
N ILE A 59 0.06 -0.16 4.12
CA ILE A 59 0.57 -1.16 3.20
C ILE A 59 -0.38 -1.19 2.00
N HIS A 60 0.12 -1.11 0.77
CA HIS A 60 -0.72 -1.06 -0.43
C HIS A 60 -0.12 -1.89 -1.57
N ALA A 61 -0.93 -2.77 -2.15
CA ALA A 61 -0.54 -3.60 -3.26
C ALA A 61 -0.47 -2.79 -4.57
N THR A 62 0.62 -2.93 -5.33
CA THR A 62 0.84 -2.11 -6.55
C THR A 62 0.66 -2.85 -7.86
N GLY A 63 0.41 -4.16 -7.83
CA GLY A 63 0.53 -5.00 -9.02
C GLY A 63 1.96 -5.13 -9.54
N ILE A 64 2.06 -5.59 -10.79
CA ILE A 64 3.32 -5.89 -11.50
C ILE A 64 3.53 -4.89 -12.63
N GLY A 65 4.77 -4.44 -12.81
CA GLY A 65 5.18 -3.55 -13.89
C GLY A 65 5.05 -2.05 -13.57
N VAL A 66 5.75 -1.25 -14.35
CA VAL A 66 5.88 0.21 -14.13
C VAL A 66 4.54 0.94 -14.22
N SER A 67 3.69 0.60 -15.20
CA SER A 67 2.41 1.27 -15.41
C SER A 67 1.45 1.05 -14.25
N SER A 68 1.37 -0.18 -13.74
CA SER A 68 0.53 -0.50 -12.58
C SER A 68 1.03 0.22 -11.34
N PHE A 69 2.35 0.17 -11.09
CA PHE A 69 2.96 0.86 -9.96
C PHE A 69 2.70 2.38 -9.98
N LEU A 70 2.88 3.04 -11.13
CA LEU A 70 2.76 4.49 -11.23
C LEU A 70 1.34 5.00 -10.97
N ILE A 71 0.30 4.23 -11.29
CA ILE A 71 -1.09 4.57 -10.97
C ILE A 71 -1.25 4.72 -9.45
N TYR A 72 -0.88 3.68 -8.69
CA TYR A 72 -1.05 3.70 -7.24
C TYR A 72 -0.10 4.69 -6.57
N ALA A 73 1.15 4.79 -7.03
CA ALA A 73 2.10 5.76 -6.49
C ALA A 73 1.59 7.21 -6.68
N HIS A 74 1.08 7.54 -7.86
CA HIS A 74 0.50 8.86 -8.14
C HIS A 74 -0.70 9.17 -7.24
N GLU A 75 -1.68 8.26 -7.18
CA GLU A 75 -2.87 8.45 -6.35
C GLU A 75 -2.54 8.56 -4.85
N LEU A 76 -1.57 7.78 -4.35
CA LEU A 76 -1.12 7.85 -2.96
C LEU A 76 -0.43 9.20 -2.64
N LEU A 77 0.44 9.68 -3.52
CA LEU A 77 1.18 10.93 -3.31
C LEU A 77 0.28 12.16 -3.46
N ASP A 78 -0.43 12.27 -4.59
CA ASP A 78 -1.18 13.46 -4.98
C ASP A 78 -2.53 13.56 -4.25
N TYR A 79 -3.31 12.48 -4.27
CA TYR A 79 -4.66 12.50 -3.69
C TYR A 79 -4.66 12.21 -2.19
N HIS A 80 -3.90 11.21 -1.73
CA HIS A 80 -3.88 10.81 -0.31
C HIS A 80 -2.82 11.55 0.52
N GLY A 81 -1.96 12.35 -0.10
CA GLY A 81 -0.98 13.18 0.62
C GLY A 81 0.11 12.38 1.33
N VAL A 82 0.33 11.13 0.93
CA VAL A 82 1.41 10.28 1.42
C VAL A 82 2.76 10.96 1.16
N LYS A 83 3.72 10.78 2.06
CA LYS A 83 5.04 11.43 1.98
C LYS A 83 6.16 10.46 1.66
N THR A 84 6.02 9.21 2.09
CA THR A 84 7.07 8.20 1.95
C THR A 84 6.49 6.92 1.37
N LEU A 85 7.06 6.49 0.24
CA LEU A 85 6.75 5.22 -0.40
C LEU A 85 7.97 4.30 -0.33
N ILE A 86 7.81 3.08 0.20
CA ILE A 86 8.90 2.10 0.29
C ILE A 86 8.44 0.81 -0.38
N ARG A 87 9.06 0.44 -1.50
CA ARG A 87 8.72 -0.80 -2.22
C ARG A 87 9.30 -2.03 -1.51
N THR A 88 8.44 -2.99 -1.20
CA THR A 88 8.79 -4.28 -0.60
C THR A 88 8.54 -5.40 -1.61
N GLY A 89 9.49 -5.58 -2.53
CA GLY A 89 9.39 -6.52 -3.64
C GLY A 89 10.38 -7.67 -3.57
N THR A 90 10.28 -8.57 -4.55
CA THR A 90 11.29 -9.57 -4.86
C THR A 90 12.04 -9.16 -6.13
N CYS A 91 13.21 -9.75 -6.36
CA CYS A 91 13.96 -9.62 -7.60
C CYS A 91 14.71 -10.92 -7.90
N GLY A 92 15.10 -11.12 -9.16
CA GLY A 92 16.01 -12.20 -9.56
C GLY A 92 17.45 -11.70 -9.52
N ALA A 93 18.36 -12.52 -8.98
CA ALA A 93 19.79 -12.26 -9.07
C ALA A 93 20.27 -12.46 -10.51
N LEU A 94 21.20 -11.59 -10.95
CA LEU A 94 21.96 -11.81 -12.18
C LEU A 94 23.22 -12.56 -11.78
N THR A 95 23.27 -13.86 -12.08
CA THR A 95 24.45 -14.71 -11.90
C THR A 95 25.35 -14.67 -13.11
#